data_AF-A0A542KKA8-F1
#
_entry.id   AF-A0A542KKA8-F1
#
_cell.length_a   1.000
_cell.length_b   1.000
_cell.length_c   1.000
_cell.angle_alpha   90.00
_cell.angle_beta   90.00
_cell.angle_gamma   90.00
#
_symmetry.space_group_name_H-M   'P 1'
#
loop_
_entity.id
_entity.type
_entity.pdbx_description
1 polymer ?
#
loop_
_entity_poly.entity_id
_entity_poly.type
_entity_poly.pdbx_seq_one_letter_code
_entity_poly.pdbx_strand_id
1 'polypeptide(L)'
;MAPSEITRAGILQAIAEHDRLGPEAFRATYGFHAAAAYFLEHEGNLYDSKAIAGVAHLYDFGVALKPSSPGLSGGLKHAVAWLRREGFTVVAPPKTFHRRVGDVRPARRATGPALHRPVLLLWAIGQALAGAPRMQPWAATRDAVAPLLVKYGQVEDGVDGARYPFWALVRDELWTIEQGQDLNLTSRGRRPTLESLNEVNPLGGLREDDYNLLRSHPDAAASAAAGLILRYFHPLPAGLLEDFGLHELLAGRWPDALRPVLGETFKDRDTIWRAYGGQKMAGIGCLADGILSVFSDDKGPYADGRIPDTNWIAYVGDGLSGDQKLTDGNELMAEHQTAGRPLRYWHKPFQGQFGFETWAVIVQRRLRWGVGEDKLPRREFLWVLAPVPSPERETWPAEVLEALDADTGELHDDTGDYRPSDLDLEAPTTGESDQDAYRRLAQKAEANAERRRGMKKPTLADKYVRDPSARAAVIKRCRGRCESPECAGHPTELTTAGLPILQVDHVKDLAKQGPDVPWNMIALCPNCHALKTYGENKERLRRLLAATARRLHEAMLD
;
A
#
# COMPACT_ATOMS: atom_id res chain seq x y z
N MET A 1 24.31 -14.06 19.76
CA MET A 1 25.21 -14.52 18.69
C MET A 1 24.36 -14.79 17.45
N ALA A 2 24.78 -14.31 16.28
CA ALA A 2 24.17 -14.75 15.02
C ALA A 2 24.39 -16.28 14.90
N PRO A 3 23.39 -17.06 14.44
CA PRO A 3 23.52 -18.51 14.37
C PRO A 3 24.74 -18.90 13.52
N SER A 4 25.52 -19.84 14.06
CA SER A 4 26.65 -20.46 13.37
C SER A 4 26.14 -21.24 12.16
N GLU A 5 26.86 -21.16 11.05
CA GLU A 5 26.35 -21.64 9.76
C GLU A 5 26.39 -23.18 9.70
N ILE A 6 25.27 -23.79 9.32
CA ILE A 6 25.06 -25.25 9.26
C ILE A 6 25.95 -25.95 8.21
N THR A 7 26.23 -27.24 8.39
CA THR A 7 27.08 -28.05 7.52
C THR A 7 26.27 -28.99 6.64
N ARG A 8 26.87 -29.43 5.52
CA ARG A 8 26.30 -30.47 4.66
C ARG A 8 25.91 -31.74 5.42
N ALA A 9 26.71 -32.15 6.42
CA ALA A 9 26.44 -33.35 7.20
C ALA A 9 25.20 -33.18 8.09
N GLY A 10 25.07 -32.04 8.78
CA GLY A 10 23.89 -31.71 9.58
C GLY A 10 22.62 -31.62 8.74
N ILE A 11 22.71 -31.10 7.51
CA ILE A 11 21.58 -31.06 6.57
C ILE A 11 21.12 -32.45 6.17
N LEU A 12 22.04 -33.37 5.83
CA LEU A 12 21.68 -34.75 5.47
C LEU A 12 21.03 -35.51 6.64
N GLN A 13 21.48 -35.27 7.87
CA GLN A 13 20.84 -35.84 9.06
C GLN A 13 19.42 -35.31 9.26
N ALA A 14 19.21 -34.00 9.05
CA ALA A 14 17.87 -33.41 9.10
C ALA A 14 16.94 -33.95 8.02
N ILE A 15 17.45 -34.21 6.81
CA ILE A 15 16.70 -34.86 5.72
C ILE A 15 16.33 -36.29 6.10
N ALA A 16 17.29 -37.08 6.59
CA ALA A 16 17.05 -38.48 6.98
C ALA A 16 16.01 -38.57 8.12
N GLU A 17 16.03 -37.63 9.08
CA GLU A 17 15.01 -37.56 10.10
C GLU A 17 13.64 -37.13 9.55
N HIS A 18 13.61 -36.18 8.63
CA HIS A 18 12.39 -35.81 7.92
C HIS A 18 11.76 -37.01 7.21
N ASP A 19 12.56 -37.82 6.51
CA ASP A 19 12.07 -39.02 5.81
C ASP A 19 11.55 -40.08 6.76
N ARG A 20 12.18 -40.22 7.93
CA ARG A 20 11.75 -41.16 8.98
C ARG A 20 10.45 -40.74 9.66
N LEU A 21 10.27 -39.45 9.95
CA LEU A 21 9.10 -38.92 10.67
C LEU A 21 7.92 -38.63 9.75
N GLY A 22 8.20 -38.29 8.49
CA GLY A 22 7.23 -37.73 7.56
C GLY A 22 7.02 -36.22 7.78
N PRO A 23 6.55 -35.51 6.73
CA PRO A 23 6.60 -34.05 6.67
C PRO A 23 5.73 -33.33 7.71
N GLU A 24 4.53 -33.83 8.00
CA GLU A 24 3.62 -33.23 8.98
C GLU A 24 4.14 -33.39 10.42
N ALA A 25 4.60 -34.60 10.77
CA ALA A 25 5.13 -34.90 12.09
C ALA A 25 6.46 -34.16 12.35
N PHE A 26 7.32 -34.06 11.33
CA PHE A 26 8.55 -33.27 11.39
C PHE A 26 8.26 -31.79 11.70
N ARG A 27 7.30 -31.21 10.96
CA ARG A 27 6.83 -29.83 11.17
C ARG A 27 6.27 -29.62 12.58
N ALA A 28 5.38 -30.50 13.03
CA ALA A 28 4.77 -30.40 14.35
C ALA A 28 5.81 -30.52 15.48
N THR A 29 6.76 -31.46 15.35
CA THR A 29 7.83 -31.71 16.35
C THR A 29 8.71 -30.48 16.55
N TYR A 30 9.10 -29.83 15.45
CA TYR A 30 10.03 -28.69 15.47
C TYR A 30 9.34 -27.33 15.42
N GLY A 31 8.00 -27.31 15.39
CA GLY A 31 7.17 -26.11 15.37
C GLY A 31 7.19 -25.32 14.06
N PHE A 32 7.58 -25.95 12.94
CA PHE A 32 7.60 -25.32 11.63
C PHE A 32 6.25 -25.42 10.91
N HIS A 33 6.04 -24.51 9.97
CA HIS A 33 4.95 -24.58 8.99
C HIS A 33 5.52 -24.96 7.62
N ALA A 34 4.65 -25.45 6.73
CA ALA A 34 5.02 -25.75 5.35
C ALA A 34 5.70 -24.54 4.69
N ALA A 35 6.74 -24.80 3.91
CA ALA A 35 7.44 -23.75 3.19
C ALA A 35 6.53 -23.16 2.12
N ALA A 36 6.43 -21.83 2.10
CA ALA A 36 5.58 -21.12 1.14
C ALA A 36 6.32 -20.69 -0.14
N ALA A 37 7.66 -20.73 -0.15
CA ALA A 37 8.45 -20.08 -1.20
C ALA A 37 9.70 -20.83 -1.67
N TYR A 38 10.34 -21.64 -0.83
CA TYR A 38 11.59 -22.32 -1.19
C TYR A 38 11.60 -23.73 -0.63
N PHE A 39 11.93 -24.69 -1.48
CA PHE A 39 12.09 -26.09 -1.15
C PHE A 39 13.52 -26.52 -1.45
N LEU A 40 14.10 -27.28 -0.55
CA LEU A 40 15.34 -27.99 -0.83
C LEU A 40 14.97 -29.22 -1.68
N GLU A 41 15.69 -29.43 -2.77
CA GLU A 41 15.54 -30.61 -3.62
C GLU A 41 16.70 -31.57 -3.34
N HIS A 42 16.38 -32.80 -2.98
CA HIS A 42 17.39 -33.85 -2.73
C HIS A 42 16.82 -35.21 -3.13
N GLU A 43 17.55 -35.92 -4.01
CA GLU A 43 17.19 -37.25 -4.51
C GLU A 43 15.76 -37.34 -5.07
N GLY A 44 15.31 -36.28 -5.76
CA GLY A 44 13.98 -36.20 -6.37
C GLY A 44 12.84 -35.80 -5.41
N ASN A 45 13.14 -35.62 -4.12
CA ASN A 45 12.18 -35.19 -3.11
C ASN A 45 12.33 -33.69 -2.77
N LEU A 46 11.22 -33.07 -2.37
CA LEU A 46 11.17 -31.68 -1.95
C LEU A 46 10.96 -31.57 -0.44
N TYR A 47 11.77 -30.72 0.20
CA TYR A 47 11.78 -30.52 1.65
C TYR A 47 11.59 -29.05 2.01
N ASP A 48 10.92 -28.78 3.13
CA ASP A 48 10.72 -27.43 3.64
C ASP A 48 12.08 -26.78 4.00
N SER A 49 12.59 -25.90 3.13
CA SER A 49 13.97 -25.39 3.22
C SER A 49 14.31 -24.77 4.58
N LYS A 50 13.38 -24.00 5.16
CA LYS A 50 13.57 -23.38 6.47
C LYS A 50 13.55 -24.40 7.61
N ALA A 51 12.71 -25.44 7.52
CA ALA A 51 12.61 -26.47 8.55
C ALA A 51 13.87 -27.34 8.54
N ILE A 52 14.32 -27.78 7.36
CA ILE A 52 15.58 -28.53 7.21
C ILE A 52 16.77 -27.71 7.74
N ALA A 53 16.89 -26.44 7.37
CA ALA A 53 17.98 -25.60 7.87
C ALA A 53 17.93 -25.40 9.39
N GLY A 54 16.72 -25.26 9.96
CA GLY A 54 16.54 -25.09 11.40
C GLY A 54 16.90 -26.35 12.20
N VAL A 55 16.56 -27.53 11.66
CA VAL A 55 16.88 -28.83 12.28
C VAL A 55 18.31 -29.26 11.99
N ALA A 56 18.93 -28.89 10.87
CA ALA A 56 20.35 -29.14 10.62
C ALA A 56 21.23 -28.54 11.74
N HIS A 57 20.84 -27.39 12.27
CA HIS A 57 21.50 -26.76 13.41
C HIS A 57 21.46 -27.62 14.69
N LEU A 58 20.45 -28.50 14.86
CA LEU A 58 20.43 -29.50 15.94
C LEU A 58 21.60 -30.47 15.82
N TYR A 59 21.86 -30.96 14.62
CA TYR A 59 22.90 -31.96 14.37
C TYR A 59 24.30 -31.36 14.40
N ASP A 60 24.46 -30.11 13.97
CA ASP A 60 25.75 -29.44 13.98
C ASP A 60 26.11 -28.86 15.37
N PHE A 61 25.12 -28.35 16.11
CA PHE A 61 25.35 -27.54 17.32
C PHE A 61 24.55 -28.00 18.55
N GLY A 62 23.84 -29.12 18.46
CA GLY A 62 23.11 -29.72 19.58
C GLY A 62 21.76 -29.05 19.93
N VAL A 63 21.34 -28.03 19.18
CA VAL A 63 20.06 -27.32 19.40
C VAL A 63 19.38 -26.98 18.08
N ALA A 64 18.12 -27.37 17.90
CA ALA A 64 17.31 -26.97 16.75
C ALA A 64 16.93 -25.48 16.84
N LEU A 65 17.02 -24.76 15.72
CA LEU A 65 16.50 -23.39 15.64
C LEU A 65 14.97 -23.42 15.52
N LYS A 66 14.29 -22.52 16.22
CA LYS A 66 12.86 -22.32 16.10
C LYS A 66 12.53 -21.43 14.89
N PRO A 67 11.31 -21.46 14.34
CA PRO A 67 10.92 -20.61 13.22
C PRO A 67 11.12 -19.10 13.48
N SER A 68 11.04 -18.67 14.73
CA SER A 68 11.25 -17.27 15.16
C SER A 68 12.69 -16.95 15.56
N SER A 69 13.64 -17.89 15.42
CA SER A 69 15.04 -17.66 15.79
C SER A 69 15.64 -16.51 14.97
N PRO A 70 16.33 -15.54 15.62
CA PRO A 70 17.06 -14.49 14.92
C PRO A 70 18.06 -15.08 13.91
N GLY A 71 18.07 -14.57 12.68
CA GLY A 71 18.94 -15.07 11.61
C GLY A 71 18.42 -16.31 10.87
N LEU A 72 17.26 -16.88 11.24
CA LEU A 72 16.60 -17.93 10.46
C LEU A 72 15.38 -17.38 9.73
N SER A 73 15.56 -16.99 8.47
CA SER A 73 14.44 -16.69 7.56
C SER A 73 14.40 -17.68 6.40
N GLY A 74 13.19 -17.95 5.89
CA GLY A 74 12.99 -18.84 4.74
C GLY A 74 13.33 -18.21 3.40
N GLY A 75 13.87 -16.98 3.37
CA GLY A 75 14.22 -16.28 2.13
C GLY A 75 15.66 -16.54 1.68
N LEU A 76 16.03 -15.96 0.53
CA LEU A 76 17.35 -16.11 -0.11
C LEU A 76 18.56 -15.76 0.78
N LYS A 77 18.38 -14.95 1.83
CA LYS A 77 19.47 -14.40 2.65
C LYS A 77 19.88 -15.25 3.85
N HIS A 78 19.11 -16.29 4.22
CA HIS A 78 19.40 -17.10 5.41
C HIS A 78 19.36 -18.60 5.09
N ALA A 79 18.26 -19.31 5.40
CA ALA A 79 18.17 -20.76 5.23
C ALA A 79 18.57 -21.20 3.82
N VAL A 80 18.06 -20.51 2.79
CA VAL A 80 18.40 -20.80 1.40
C VAL A 80 19.88 -20.57 1.09
N ALA A 81 20.49 -19.51 1.64
CA ALA A 81 21.91 -19.24 1.44
C ALA A 81 22.77 -20.35 2.06
N TRP A 82 22.44 -20.77 3.29
CA TRP A 82 23.15 -21.86 3.96
C TRP A 82 23.07 -23.17 3.17
N LEU A 83 21.85 -23.56 2.76
CA LEU A 83 21.63 -24.78 2.00
C LEU A 83 22.37 -24.79 0.66
N ARG A 84 22.32 -23.67 -0.08
CA ARG A 84 23.02 -23.53 -1.37
C ARG A 84 24.53 -23.57 -1.22
N ARG A 85 25.06 -22.95 -0.16
CA ARG A 85 26.50 -22.97 0.12
C ARG A 85 27.01 -24.39 0.36
N GLU A 86 26.23 -25.21 1.05
CA GLU A 86 26.57 -26.63 1.29
C GLU A 86 26.30 -27.54 0.06
N GLY A 87 26.00 -26.95 -1.10
CA GLY A 87 25.88 -27.64 -2.38
C GLY A 87 24.49 -28.24 -2.66
N PHE A 88 23.45 -27.86 -1.93
CA PHE A 88 22.09 -28.32 -2.21
C PHE A 88 21.36 -27.41 -3.20
N THR A 89 20.58 -28.02 -4.08
CA THR A 89 19.65 -27.31 -4.95
C THR A 89 18.46 -26.83 -4.12
N VAL A 90 18.16 -25.54 -4.21
CA VAL A 90 16.96 -24.95 -3.61
C VAL A 90 16.11 -24.36 -4.71
N VAL A 91 14.94 -24.96 -4.91
CA VAL A 91 13.95 -24.60 -5.91
C VAL A 91 12.84 -23.75 -5.28
N ALA A 92 12.29 -22.82 -6.05
CA ALA A 92 11.03 -22.18 -5.69
C ALA A 92 9.89 -22.90 -6.42
N PRO A 93 8.71 -23.06 -5.83
CA PRO A 93 7.56 -23.53 -6.59
C PRO A 93 7.29 -22.54 -7.74
N PRO A 94 6.79 -23.02 -8.89
CA PRO A 94 6.46 -22.15 -10.00
C PRO A 94 5.45 -21.11 -9.54
N LYS A 95 5.64 -19.87 -9.98
CA LYS A 95 4.71 -18.79 -9.67
C LYS A 95 3.33 -19.12 -10.24
N THR A 96 2.28 -18.90 -9.47
CA THR A 96 0.90 -19.03 -9.96
C THR A 96 0.66 -18.09 -11.14
N PHE A 97 -0.28 -18.45 -12.03
CA PHE A 97 -0.66 -17.59 -13.16
C PHE A 97 -1.02 -16.16 -12.68
N HIS A 98 -1.85 -16.06 -11.65
CA HIS A 98 -2.22 -14.79 -11.01
C HIS A 98 -0.99 -13.98 -10.57
N ARG A 99 0.01 -14.62 -9.95
CA ARG A 99 1.26 -13.94 -9.56
C ARG A 99 2.09 -13.49 -10.77
N ARG A 100 2.20 -14.32 -11.82
CA ARG A 100 2.94 -13.96 -13.03
C ARG A 100 2.31 -12.78 -13.75
N VAL A 101 0.98 -12.76 -13.90
CA VAL A 101 0.24 -11.59 -14.44
C VAL A 101 0.44 -10.35 -13.56
N GLY A 102 0.44 -10.50 -12.23
CA GLY A 102 0.72 -9.42 -11.30
C GLY A 102 2.17 -8.88 -11.33
N ASP A 103 3.13 -9.73 -11.72
CA ASP A 103 4.54 -9.37 -11.91
C ASP A 103 4.79 -8.59 -13.22
N VAL A 104 3.83 -8.59 -14.17
CA VAL A 104 3.92 -7.78 -15.38
C VAL A 104 3.86 -6.32 -14.99
N ARG A 105 5.02 -5.65 -14.98
CA ARG A 105 5.16 -4.22 -14.67
C ARG A 105 5.89 -3.53 -15.82
N PRO A 106 5.16 -2.82 -16.71
CA PRO A 106 5.77 -2.03 -17.78
C PRO A 106 6.78 -1.03 -17.27
N ALA A 107 7.82 -0.79 -18.08
CA ALA A 107 8.73 0.32 -17.83
C ALA A 107 7.96 1.65 -17.89
N ARG A 108 8.33 2.56 -16.99
CA ARG A 108 7.79 3.92 -16.91
C ARG A 108 8.33 4.75 -18.08
N ARG A 109 7.46 5.51 -18.73
CA ARG A 109 7.83 6.53 -19.74
C ARG A 109 7.18 7.85 -19.36
N ALA A 110 7.68 8.95 -19.91
CA ALA A 110 7.10 10.28 -19.70
C ALA A 110 5.62 10.37 -20.12
N THR A 111 5.22 9.59 -21.12
CA THR A 111 3.84 9.52 -21.64
C THR A 111 2.98 8.45 -20.95
N GLY A 112 3.45 7.86 -19.83
CA GLY A 112 2.77 6.76 -19.14
C GLY A 112 3.41 5.38 -19.35
N PRO A 113 2.87 4.32 -18.72
CA PRO A 113 3.42 2.97 -18.81
C PRO A 113 3.28 2.39 -20.22
N ALA A 114 4.25 1.57 -20.65
CA ALA A 114 4.18 0.90 -21.95
C ALA A 114 3.14 -0.24 -21.97
N LEU A 115 1.95 0.02 -22.50
CA LEU A 115 0.77 -0.87 -22.39
C LEU A 115 0.78 -2.13 -23.28
N HIS A 116 1.83 -2.34 -24.08
CA HIS A 116 1.93 -3.46 -25.03
C HIS A 116 1.69 -4.84 -24.41
N ARG A 117 2.33 -5.13 -23.26
CA ARG A 117 2.22 -6.43 -22.57
C ARG A 117 0.82 -6.64 -21.97
N PRO A 118 0.26 -5.69 -21.21
CA PRO A 118 -1.13 -5.76 -20.77
C PRO A 118 -2.14 -5.97 -21.91
N VAL A 119 -2.00 -5.26 -23.03
CA VAL A 119 -2.91 -5.42 -24.19
C VAL A 119 -2.85 -6.85 -24.75
N LEU A 120 -1.66 -7.39 -25.02
CA LEU A 120 -1.57 -8.76 -25.55
C LEU A 120 -2.12 -9.80 -24.57
N LEU A 121 -1.84 -9.65 -23.27
CA LEU A 121 -2.38 -10.55 -22.24
C LEU A 121 -3.89 -10.49 -22.13
N LEU A 122 -4.47 -9.28 -22.15
CA LEU A 122 -5.91 -9.10 -22.04
C LEU A 122 -6.63 -9.70 -23.25
N TRP A 123 -6.06 -9.53 -24.45
CA TRP A 123 -6.56 -10.17 -25.67
C TRP A 123 -6.48 -11.70 -25.56
N ALA A 124 -5.34 -12.23 -25.11
CA ALA A 124 -5.15 -13.67 -24.97
C ALA A 124 -6.10 -14.32 -23.95
N ILE A 125 -6.44 -13.62 -22.86
CA ILE A 125 -7.48 -14.06 -21.91
C ILE A 125 -8.84 -14.14 -22.60
N GLY A 126 -9.23 -13.12 -23.36
CA GLY A 126 -10.47 -13.13 -24.14
C GLY A 126 -10.52 -14.27 -25.17
N GLN A 127 -9.42 -14.53 -25.87
CA GLN A 127 -9.31 -15.65 -26.81
C GLN A 127 -9.48 -17.01 -26.12
N ALA A 128 -8.87 -17.20 -24.95
CA ALA A 128 -9.01 -18.44 -24.19
C ALA A 128 -10.47 -18.68 -23.75
N LEU A 129 -11.15 -17.63 -23.31
CA LEU A 129 -12.57 -17.68 -22.91
C LEU A 129 -13.49 -17.97 -24.09
N ALA A 130 -13.22 -17.40 -25.26
CA ALA A 130 -13.96 -17.67 -26.50
C ALA A 130 -13.68 -19.07 -27.09
N GLY A 131 -12.80 -19.87 -26.46
CA GLY A 131 -12.45 -21.21 -26.93
C GLY A 131 -11.57 -21.22 -28.18
N ALA A 132 -10.94 -20.09 -28.53
CA ALA A 132 -10.01 -20.01 -29.65
C ALA A 132 -8.78 -20.92 -29.44
N PRO A 133 -8.09 -21.36 -30.50
CA PRO A 133 -6.89 -22.20 -30.37
C PRO A 133 -5.84 -21.56 -29.45
N ARG A 134 -5.23 -22.38 -28.56
CA ARG A 134 -4.19 -21.93 -27.62
C ARG A 134 -3.03 -21.24 -28.33
N MET A 135 -2.56 -21.87 -29.40
CA MET A 135 -1.45 -21.41 -30.22
C MET A 135 -1.98 -20.82 -31.52
N GLN A 136 -1.60 -19.58 -31.81
CA GLN A 136 -2.03 -18.87 -33.02
C GLN A 136 -0.82 -18.37 -33.82
N PRO A 137 -0.90 -18.34 -35.16
CA PRO A 137 0.17 -17.79 -35.98
C PRO A 137 0.43 -16.32 -35.64
N TRP A 138 1.69 -15.90 -35.74
CA TRP A 138 2.11 -14.51 -35.57
C TRP A 138 1.28 -13.55 -36.42
N ALA A 139 1.04 -13.85 -37.70
CA ALA A 139 0.27 -12.97 -38.58
C ALA A 139 -1.15 -12.71 -38.07
N ALA A 140 -1.85 -13.76 -37.62
CA ALA A 140 -3.20 -13.63 -37.07
C ALA A 140 -3.20 -12.85 -35.75
N THR A 141 -2.24 -13.13 -34.87
CA THR A 141 -2.09 -12.41 -33.59
C THR A 141 -1.79 -10.93 -33.83
N ARG A 142 -0.85 -10.62 -34.74
CA ARG A 142 -0.46 -9.26 -35.12
C ARG A 142 -1.66 -8.47 -35.63
N ASP A 143 -2.42 -9.02 -36.57
CA ASP A 143 -3.53 -8.32 -37.20
C ASP A 143 -4.71 -8.11 -36.25
N ALA A 144 -4.93 -9.04 -35.31
CA ALA A 144 -5.95 -8.90 -34.27
C ALA A 144 -5.55 -7.89 -33.18
N VAL A 145 -4.27 -7.88 -32.77
CA VAL A 145 -3.80 -7.08 -31.62
C VAL A 145 -3.35 -5.67 -32.02
N ALA A 146 -2.91 -5.46 -33.27
CA ALA A 146 -2.44 -4.15 -33.74
C ALA A 146 -3.51 -3.04 -33.57
N PRO A 147 -4.78 -3.23 -33.95
CA PRO A 147 -5.82 -2.21 -33.71
C PRO A 147 -6.03 -1.91 -32.22
N LEU A 148 -5.95 -2.92 -31.36
CA LEU A 148 -6.08 -2.77 -29.90
C LEU A 148 -4.90 -1.98 -29.31
N LEU A 149 -3.69 -2.18 -29.83
CA LEU A 149 -2.51 -1.41 -29.43
C LEU A 149 -2.57 0.05 -29.86
N VAL A 150 -3.14 0.33 -31.03
CA VAL A 150 -3.39 1.71 -31.46
C VAL A 150 -4.44 2.36 -30.55
N LYS A 151 -5.59 1.70 -30.38
CA LYS A 151 -6.74 2.25 -29.65
C LYS A 151 -6.49 2.40 -28.15
N TYR A 152 -5.99 1.35 -27.50
CA TYR A 152 -5.85 1.29 -26.04
C TYR A 152 -4.40 1.35 -25.56
N GLY A 153 -3.44 0.96 -26.40
CA GLY A 153 -2.02 1.05 -26.07
C GLY A 153 -1.37 2.40 -26.37
N GLN A 154 -2.09 3.29 -27.08
CA GLN A 154 -1.60 4.59 -27.56
C GLN A 154 -0.29 4.47 -28.35
N VAL A 155 -0.19 3.41 -29.17
CA VAL A 155 0.96 3.15 -30.03
C VAL A 155 0.64 3.61 -31.45
N GLU A 156 1.52 4.39 -32.07
CA GLU A 156 1.31 4.87 -33.46
C GLU A 156 1.31 3.72 -34.47
N ASP A 157 2.31 2.85 -34.41
CA ASP A 157 2.42 1.65 -35.24
C ASP A 157 2.03 0.41 -34.42
N GLY A 158 0.76 0.01 -34.49
CA GLY A 158 0.26 -1.19 -33.80
C GLY A 158 0.91 -2.50 -34.27
N VAL A 159 1.34 -2.55 -35.54
CA VAL A 159 1.97 -3.75 -36.11
C VAL A 159 3.37 -3.94 -35.52
N ASP A 160 4.20 -2.89 -35.51
CA ASP A 160 5.49 -2.97 -34.79
C ASP A 160 5.28 -3.08 -33.28
N GLY A 161 4.22 -2.47 -32.76
CA GLY A 161 3.81 -2.54 -31.36
C GLY A 161 3.57 -3.98 -30.89
N ALA A 162 2.94 -4.82 -31.71
CA ALA A 162 2.62 -6.21 -31.37
C ALA A 162 3.86 -7.10 -31.24
N ARG A 163 4.97 -6.74 -31.90
CA ARG A 163 6.22 -7.52 -31.91
C ARG A 163 6.86 -7.61 -30.55
N TYR A 164 6.87 -6.50 -29.81
CA TYR A 164 7.51 -6.44 -28.50
C TYR A 164 6.86 -7.40 -27.47
N PRO A 165 5.54 -7.33 -27.19
CA PRO A 165 4.91 -8.17 -26.18
C PRO A 165 4.86 -9.64 -26.60
N PHE A 166 4.72 -9.96 -27.91
CA PHE A 166 4.73 -11.34 -28.42
C PHE A 166 6.00 -12.09 -28.01
N TRP A 167 7.15 -11.41 -28.01
CA TRP A 167 8.42 -11.98 -27.54
C TRP A 167 8.68 -11.77 -26.04
N ALA A 168 8.36 -10.60 -25.50
CA ALA A 168 8.72 -10.24 -24.12
C ALA A 168 7.97 -11.08 -23.09
N LEU A 169 6.70 -11.44 -23.35
CA LEU A 169 5.90 -12.24 -22.42
C LEU A 169 6.43 -13.67 -22.23
N VAL A 170 7.30 -14.16 -23.12
CA VAL A 170 8.00 -15.45 -22.92
C VAL A 170 8.90 -15.37 -21.69
N ARG A 171 9.62 -14.26 -21.50
CA ARG A 171 10.48 -14.03 -20.33
C ARG A 171 9.68 -13.71 -19.07
N ASP A 172 8.47 -13.19 -19.23
CA ASP A 172 7.52 -13.02 -18.13
C ASP A 172 6.84 -14.36 -17.75
N GLU A 173 7.24 -15.46 -18.40
CA GLU A 173 6.71 -16.81 -18.21
C GLU A 173 5.20 -16.91 -18.48
N LEU A 174 4.64 -16.08 -19.36
CA LEU A 174 3.20 -16.03 -19.68
C LEU A 174 2.89 -16.43 -21.13
N TRP A 175 3.92 -16.58 -21.96
CA TRP A 175 3.80 -16.86 -23.38
C TRP A 175 4.76 -17.96 -23.82
N THR A 176 4.38 -18.69 -24.86
CA THR A 176 5.17 -19.71 -25.53
C THR A 176 5.20 -19.43 -27.01
N ILE A 177 6.34 -19.72 -27.66
CA ILE A 177 6.52 -19.59 -29.11
C ILE A 177 7.12 -20.90 -29.60
N GLU A 178 6.45 -21.54 -30.55
CA GLU A 178 7.00 -22.66 -31.31
C GLU A 178 7.88 -22.13 -32.44
N GLN A 179 8.93 -22.87 -32.83
CA GLN A 179 9.90 -22.44 -33.85
C GLN A 179 10.65 -21.14 -33.50
N GLY A 180 10.72 -20.77 -32.21
CA GLY A 180 11.42 -19.55 -31.78
C GLY A 180 12.92 -19.54 -32.06
N GLN A 181 13.52 -20.73 -32.25
CA GLN A 181 14.94 -20.90 -32.62
C GLN A 181 15.23 -20.49 -34.08
N ASP A 182 14.22 -20.47 -34.93
CA ASP A 182 14.36 -20.16 -36.37
C ASP A 182 14.22 -18.64 -36.63
N LEU A 183 14.07 -17.84 -35.57
CA LEU A 183 13.88 -16.40 -35.66
C LEU A 183 15.21 -15.63 -35.62
N ASN A 184 15.40 -14.77 -36.61
CA ASN A 184 16.51 -13.82 -36.64
C ASN A 184 16.27 -12.68 -35.64
N LEU A 185 17.18 -12.53 -34.69
CA LEU A 185 17.12 -11.48 -33.68
C LEU A 185 17.71 -10.16 -34.22
N THR A 186 17.14 -9.05 -33.75
CA THR A 186 17.72 -7.71 -33.92
C THR A 186 19.19 -7.66 -33.49
N SER A 187 19.96 -6.68 -33.98
CA SER A 187 21.41 -6.53 -33.73
C SER A 187 21.85 -6.51 -32.25
N ARG A 188 20.92 -6.25 -31.32
CA ARG A 188 21.16 -6.32 -29.87
C ARG A 188 20.73 -7.65 -29.22
N GLY A 189 20.27 -8.63 -30.01
CA GLY A 189 19.77 -9.94 -29.55
C GLY A 189 18.50 -9.87 -28.69
N ARG A 190 17.82 -8.72 -28.63
CA ARG A 190 16.78 -8.50 -27.61
C ARG A 190 15.40 -9.00 -28.02
N ARG A 191 15.09 -8.96 -29.31
CA ARG A 191 13.79 -9.34 -29.92
C ARG A 191 13.98 -9.75 -31.40
N PRO A 192 13.10 -10.57 -31.97
CA PRO A 192 13.12 -10.92 -33.38
C PRO A 192 12.87 -9.72 -34.30
N THR A 193 13.33 -9.78 -35.56
CA THR A 193 13.01 -8.78 -36.58
C THR A 193 11.56 -8.96 -37.05
N LEU A 194 10.94 -7.90 -37.57
CA LEU A 194 9.58 -7.98 -38.10
C LEU A 194 9.53 -8.86 -39.36
N GLU A 195 10.54 -8.73 -40.22
CA GLU A 195 10.76 -9.56 -41.41
C GLU A 195 10.81 -11.05 -41.05
N SER A 196 11.65 -11.44 -40.10
CA SER A 196 11.77 -12.85 -39.70
C SER A 196 10.50 -13.41 -39.07
N LEU A 197 9.77 -12.62 -38.27
CA LEU A 197 8.47 -13.05 -37.76
C LEU A 197 7.44 -13.23 -38.87
N ASN A 198 7.43 -12.36 -39.88
CA ASN A 198 6.51 -12.46 -41.01
C ASN A 198 6.85 -13.65 -41.93
N GLU A 199 8.12 -13.95 -42.12
CA GLU A 199 8.59 -15.08 -42.95
C GLU A 199 8.33 -16.44 -42.28
N VAL A 200 8.75 -16.58 -41.01
CA VAL A 200 8.59 -17.85 -40.26
C VAL A 200 7.13 -18.06 -39.84
N ASN A 201 6.43 -16.97 -39.52
CA ASN A 201 5.05 -16.97 -39.01
C ASN A 201 4.84 -17.95 -37.83
N PRO A 202 5.67 -17.87 -36.78
CA PRO A 202 5.67 -18.86 -35.71
C PRO A 202 4.34 -18.87 -34.95
N LEU A 203 3.99 -20.03 -34.40
CA LEU A 203 2.85 -20.15 -33.49
C LEU A 203 3.24 -19.60 -32.12
N GLY A 204 2.42 -18.69 -31.58
CA GLY A 204 2.56 -18.14 -30.24
C GLY A 204 1.26 -18.19 -29.46
N GLY A 205 1.36 -18.32 -28.15
CA GLY A 205 0.18 -18.42 -27.29
C GLY A 205 0.50 -18.54 -25.81
N LEU A 206 -0.56 -18.53 -24.99
CA LEU A 206 -0.45 -18.78 -23.54
C LEU A 206 0.18 -20.15 -23.27
N ARG A 207 0.83 -20.27 -22.12
CA ARG A 207 1.28 -21.58 -21.62
C ARG A 207 0.10 -22.55 -21.50
N GLU A 208 0.37 -23.83 -21.66
CA GLU A 208 -0.66 -24.87 -21.64
C GLU A 208 -1.46 -24.88 -20.34
N ASP A 209 -0.79 -24.92 -19.18
CA ASP A 209 -1.45 -24.89 -17.87
C ASP A 209 -2.30 -23.62 -17.67
N ASP A 210 -1.82 -22.47 -18.14
CA ASP A 210 -2.52 -21.19 -18.02
C ASP A 210 -3.77 -21.16 -18.91
N TYR A 211 -3.67 -21.62 -20.15
CA TYR A 211 -4.80 -21.73 -21.08
C TYR A 211 -5.88 -22.68 -20.54
N ASN A 212 -5.46 -23.84 -20.01
CA ASN A 212 -6.36 -24.81 -19.40
C ASN A 212 -7.02 -24.25 -18.14
N LEU A 213 -6.27 -23.52 -17.30
CA LEU A 213 -6.80 -22.82 -16.13
C LEU A 213 -7.89 -21.81 -16.53
N LEU A 214 -7.62 -20.95 -17.50
CA LEU A 214 -8.56 -19.91 -17.94
C LEU A 214 -9.86 -20.50 -18.51
N ARG A 215 -9.77 -21.64 -19.23
CA ARG A 215 -10.95 -22.33 -19.78
C ARG A 215 -11.77 -23.07 -18.72
N SER A 216 -11.11 -23.64 -17.72
CA SER A 216 -11.77 -24.44 -16.68
C SER A 216 -12.30 -23.60 -15.52
N HIS A 217 -11.70 -22.43 -15.26
CA HIS A 217 -12.03 -21.57 -14.12
C HIS A 217 -12.22 -20.12 -14.59
N PRO A 218 -13.44 -19.73 -15.01
CA PRO A 218 -13.75 -18.36 -15.45
C PRO A 218 -13.40 -17.29 -14.41
N ASP A 219 -13.49 -17.60 -13.11
CA ASP A 219 -13.11 -16.68 -12.04
C ASP A 219 -11.62 -16.30 -12.09
N ALA A 220 -10.74 -17.23 -12.48
CA ALA A 220 -9.32 -16.95 -12.64
C ALA A 220 -9.06 -16.00 -13.81
N ALA A 221 -9.81 -16.16 -14.90
CA ALA A 221 -9.77 -15.27 -16.06
C ALA A 221 -10.30 -13.87 -15.70
N ALA A 222 -11.45 -13.82 -15.01
CA ALA A 222 -12.07 -12.59 -14.56
C ALA A 222 -11.14 -11.81 -13.63
N SER A 223 -10.52 -12.50 -12.66
CA SER A 223 -9.60 -11.88 -11.70
C SER A 223 -8.35 -11.32 -12.39
N ALA A 224 -7.73 -12.08 -13.30
CA ALA A 224 -6.55 -11.63 -14.04
C ALA A 224 -6.86 -10.44 -14.96
N ALA A 225 -7.99 -10.49 -15.67
CA ALA A 225 -8.44 -9.40 -16.53
C ALA A 225 -8.78 -8.14 -15.71
N ALA A 226 -9.53 -8.27 -14.61
CA ALA A 226 -9.86 -7.17 -13.71
C ALA A 226 -8.59 -6.52 -13.10
N GLY A 227 -7.60 -7.34 -12.73
CA GLY A 227 -6.30 -6.86 -12.25
C GLY A 227 -5.56 -6.03 -13.30
N LEU A 228 -5.54 -6.49 -14.56
CA LEU A 228 -4.95 -5.74 -15.68
C LEU A 228 -5.73 -4.45 -15.96
N ILE A 229 -7.06 -4.50 -15.96
CA ILE A 229 -7.95 -3.34 -16.16
C ILE A 229 -7.65 -2.26 -15.12
N LEU A 230 -7.70 -2.59 -13.83
CA LEU A 230 -7.42 -1.61 -12.77
C LEU A 230 -6.01 -1.00 -12.87
N ARG A 231 -5.01 -1.80 -13.21
CA ARG A 231 -3.61 -1.36 -13.21
C ARG A 231 -3.21 -0.58 -14.45
N TYR A 232 -3.90 -0.74 -15.57
CA TYR A 232 -3.43 -0.23 -16.86
C TYR A 232 -4.47 0.52 -17.67
N PHE A 233 -5.75 0.29 -17.39
CA PHE A 233 -6.88 0.84 -18.13
C PHE A 233 -7.91 1.45 -17.17
N HIS A 234 -7.44 2.05 -16.07
CA HIS A 234 -8.31 2.82 -15.15
C HIS A 234 -8.21 4.31 -15.49
N PRO A 235 -9.34 5.03 -15.64
CA PRO A 235 -10.72 4.53 -15.66
C PRO A 235 -11.01 3.64 -16.88
N LEU A 236 -11.95 2.69 -16.75
CA LEU A 236 -12.29 1.72 -17.80
C LEU A 236 -12.78 2.44 -19.08
N PRO A 237 -12.05 2.35 -20.21
CA PRO A 237 -12.48 2.96 -21.46
C PRO A 237 -13.72 2.25 -22.05
N ALA A 238 -14.64 3.03 -22.61
CA ALA A 238 -15.78 2.49 -23.35
C ALA A 238 -15.33 1.58 -24.51
N GLY A 239 -16.06 0.48 -24.73
CA GLY A 239 -15.74 -0.49 -25.77
C GLY A 239 -14.63 -1.49 -25.43
N LEU A 240 -13.88 -1.28 -24.33
CA LEU A 240 -12.72 -2.12 -24.02
C LEU A 240 -13.15 -3.57 -23.75
N LEU A 241 -14.23 -3.79 -23.00
CA LEU A 241 -14.67 -5.15 -22.72
C LEU A 241 -15.15 -5.87 -23.98
N GLU A 242 -15.82 -5.17 -24.89
CA GLU A 242 -16.27 -5.70 -26.18
C GLU A 242 -15.09 -6.06 -27.09
N ASP A 243 -14.17 -5.12 -27.30
CA ASP A 243 -13.03 -5.26 -28.21
C ASP A 243 -12.07 -6.38 -27.79
N PHE A 244 -11.99 -6.66 -26.49
CA PHE A 244 -11.15 -7.73 -25.95
C PHE A 244 -11.91 -9.06 -25.74
N GLY A 245 -13.21 -9.14 -26.04
CA GLY A 245 -14.00 -10.37 -25.84
C GLY A 245 -14.24 -10.71 -24.37
N LEU A 246 -14.33 -9.69 -23.50
CA LEU A 246 -14.50 -9.82 -22.05
C LEU A 246 -15.87 -9.33 -21.55
N HIS A 247 -16.71 -8.78 -22.44
CA HIS A 247 -18.00 -8.19 -22.08
C HIS A 247 -18.90 -9.17 -21.31
N GLU A 248 -19.09 -10.40 -21.81
CA GLU A 248 -19.95 -11.38 -21.14
C GLU A 248 -19.49 -11.74 -19.72
N LEU A 249 -18.17 -11.68 -19.47
CA LEU A 249 -17.59 -12.05 -18.18
C LEU A 249 -17.57 -10.88 -17.17
N LEU A 250 -17.36 -9.65 -17.65
CA LEU A 250 -17.00 -8.52 -16.78
C LEU A 250 -17.97 -7.33 -16.86
N ALA A 251 -18.96 -7.33 -17.77
CA ALA A 251 -19.88 -6.21 -17.91
C ALA A 251 -20.62 -5.89 -16.60
N GLY A 252 -20.59 -4.62 -16.22
CA GLY A 252 -21.27 -4.09 -15.03
C GLY A 252 -20.70 -4.54 -13.67
N ARG A 253 -19.68 -5.41 -13.64
CA ARG A 253 -19.15 -6.01 -12.40
C ARG A 253 -17.66 -6.36 -12.45
N TRP A 254 -16.88 -5.75 -13.34
CA TRP A 254 -15.46 -6.10 -13.49
C TRP A 254 -14.65 -6.05 -12.17
N PRO A 255 -14.90 -5.14 -11.20
CA PRO A 255 -14.16 -5.14 -9.94
C PRO A 255 -14.55 -6.29 -8.99
N ASP A 256 -15.73 -6.93 -9.17
CA ASP A 256 -16.21 -8.01 -8.30
C ASP A 256 -15.35 -9.28 -8.41
N ALA A 257 -14.59 -9.40 -9.51
CA ALA A 257 -13.63 -10.47 -9.73
C ALA A 257 -12.31 -10.28 -8.94
N LEU A 258 -12.08 -9.09 -8.38
CA LEU A 258 -10.89 -8.81 -7.57
C LEU A 258 -11.01 -9.43 -6.19
N ARG A 259 -9.87 -9.86 -5.64
CA ARG A 259 -9.74 -10.32 -4.26
C ARG A 259 -8.63 -9.55 -3.54
N PRO A 260 -8.64 -9.45 -2.20
CA PRO A 260 -9.71 -9.85 -1.27
C PRO A 260 -11.04 -9.12 -1.50
N VAL A 261 -12.12 -9.65 -0.94
CA VAL A 261 -13.41 -8.94 -0.86
C VAL A 261 -13.40 -7.94 0.29
N LEU A 262 -14.17 -6.86 0.18
CA LEU A 262 -14.32 -5.89 1.26
C LEU A 262 -14.81 -6.57 2.54
N GLY A 263 -14.20 -6.22 3.66
CA GLY A 263 -14.50 -6.78 4.98
C GLY A 263 -13.79 -8.11 5.29
N GLU A 264 -13.02 -8.69 4.37
CA GLU A 264 -12.27 -9.91 4.65
C GLU A 264 -11.19 -9.68 5.72
N THR A 265 -11.18 -10.50 6.77
CA THR A 265 -10.35 -10.30 7.96
C THR A 265 -9.26 -11.35 8.13
N PHE A 266 -8.11 -10.91 8.63
CA PHE A 266 -6.93 -11.72 8.84
C PHE A 266 -6.26 -11.36 10.16
N LYS A 267 -5.78 -12.38 10.89
CA LYS A 267 -5.12 -12.20 12.18
C LYS A 267 -3.91 -11.26 12.11
N ASP A 268 -3.08 -11.42 11.08
CA ASP A 268 -1.80 -10.72 10.95
C ASP A 268 -1.35 -10.58 9.49
N ARG A 269 -0.30 -9.77 9.28
CA ARG A 269 0.34 -9.55 7.98
C ARG A 269 0.87 -10.82 7.31
N ASP A 270 1.23 -11.83 8.11
CA ASP A 270 1.74 -13.11 7.60
C ASP A 270 0.62 -13.93 6.94
N THR A 271 -0.57 -13.93 7.55
CA THR A 271 -1.75 -14.60 7.02
C THR A 271 -2.23 -13.94 5.72
N ILE A 272 -2.24 -12.60 5.66
CA ILE A 272 -2.54 -11.84 4.43
C ILE A 272 -1.53 -12.20 3.33
N TRP A 273 -0.24 -12.21 3.67
CA TRP A 273 0.82 -12.54 2.72
C TRP A 273 0.71 -13.99 2.20
N ARG A 274 0.32 -14.96 3.02
CA ARG A 274 0.07 -16.33 2.53
C ARG A 274 -1.12 -16.40 1.58
N ALA A 275 -2.18 -15.64 1.85
CA ALA A 275 -3.40 -15.64 1.04
C ALA A 275 -3.22 -14.91 -0.30
N TYR A 276 -2.59 -13.73 -0.30
CA TYR A 276 -2.52 -12.85 -1.47
C TYR A 276 -1.10 -12.51 -1.92
N GLY A 277 -0.06 -13.07 -1.31
CA GLY A 277 1.33 -12.80 -1.67
C GLY A 277 1.75 -11.34 -1.49
N GLY A 278 2.66 -10.88 -2.35
CA GLY A 278 3.18 -9.52 -2.29
C GLY A 278 4.28 -9.33 -1.24
N GLN A 279 4.48 -8.07 -0.82
CA GLN A 279 5.47 -7.71 0.20
C GLN A 279 4.88 -7.84 1.60
N LYS A 280 5.47 -8.71 2.43
CA LYS A 280 4.96 -9.02 3.78
C LYS A 280 5.04 -7.84 4.76
N MET A 281 6.16 -7.11 4.76
CA MET A 281 6.48 -6.14 5.82
C MET A 281 6.30 -4.68 5.40
N ALA A 282 6.11 -4.38 4.11
CA ALA A 282 5.95 -3.01 3.65
C ALA A 282 4.57 -2.46 4.08
N GLY A 283 4.56 -1.25 4.65
CA GLY A 283 3.32 -0.53 4.95
C GLY A 283 2.59 -0.11 3.68
N ILE A 284 3.35 0.18 2.61
CA ILE A 284 2.84 0.50 1.28
C ILE A 284 3.46 -0.49 0.29
N GLY A 285 2.65 -1.29 -0.38
CA GLY A 285 3.17 -2.28 -1.32
C GLY A 285 2.08 -2.99 -2.10
N CYS A 286 2.47 -3.71 -3.15
CA CYS A 286 1.52 -4.47 -3.96
C CYS A 286 1.36 -5.90 -3.44
N LEU A 287 0.14 -6.43 -3.54
CA LEU A 287 -0.14 -7.86 -3.41
C LEU A 287 0.29 -8.62 -4.67
N ALA A 288 0.01 -9.92 -4.75
CA ALA A 288 0.41 -10.78 -5.86
C ALA A 288 -0.18 -10.36 -7.21
N ASP A 289 -1.35 -9.70 -7.21
CA ASP A 289 -2.02 -9.14 -8.39
C ASP A 289 -1.35 -7.87 -8.95
N GLY A 290 -0.40 -7.29 -8.21
CA GLY A 290 0.25 -6.05 -8.57
C GLY A 290 -0.58 -4.78 -8.31
N ILE A 291 -1.71 -4.88 -7.60
CA ILE A 291 -2.53 -3.74 -7.17
C ILE A 291 -1.96 -3.19 -5.85
N LEU A 292 -1.87 -1.87 -5.73
CA LEU A 292 -1.32 -1.20 -4.56
C LEU A 292 -2.22 -1.41 -3.33
N SER A 293 -1.60 -1.69 -2.20
CA SER A 293 -2.25 -1.82 -0.90
C SER A 293 -1.45 -1.02 0.14
N VAL A 294 -2.17 -0.31 0.99
CA VAL A 294 -1.61 0.38 2.15
C VAL A 294 -2.16 -0.26 3.42
N PHE A 295 -1.36 -0.28 4.48
CA PHE A 295 -1.66 -1.01 5.70
C PHE A 295 -1.45 -0.12 6.93
N SER A 296 -2.55 0.20 7.58
CA SER A 296 -2.59 0.97 8.82
C SER A 296 -2.83 0.02 10.00
N ASP A 297 -1.98 0.08 11.01
CA ASP A 297 -2.14 -0.63 12.30
C ASP A 297 -2.19 0.44 13.39
N ASP A 298 -3.24 0.46 14.22
CA ASP A 298 -3.38 1.44 15.32
C ASP A 298 -2.24 1.33 16.35
N LYS A 299 -1.58 0.18 16.45
CA LYS A 299 -0.36 -0.01 17.26
C LYS A 299 0.93 0.22 16.46
N GLY A 300 0.82 0.56 15.19
CA GLY A 300 1.93 0.82 14.30
C GLY A 300 2.76 2.02 14.75
N PRO A 301 3.94 2.20 14.13
CA PRO A 301 4.81 3.33 14.45
C PRO A 301 4.21 4.68 14.03
N TYR A 302 3.17 4.67 13.18
CA TYR A 302 2.55 5.87 12.63
C TYR A 302 1.17 6.11 13.24
N ALA A 303 0.87 7.38 13.49
CA ALA A 303 -0.44 7.83 13.93
C ALA A 303 -1.41 8.00 12.75
N ASP A 304 -1.54 6.94 11.94
CA ASP A 304 -2.54 6.90 10.88
C ASP A 304 -3.94 6.90 11.48
N GLY A 305 -4.90 7.49 10.80
CA GLY A 305 -6.26 7.44 11.29
C GLY A 305 -7.26 8.19 10.43
N ARG A 306 -8.52 8.13 10.88
CA ARG A 306 -9.59 8.91 10.28
C ARG A 306 -9.39 10.39 10.62
N ILE A 307 -9.54 11.24 9.62
CA ILE A 307 -9.59 12.68 9.81
C ILE A 307 -10.89 12.98 10.58
N PRO A 308 -10.83 13.62 11.76
CA PRO A 308 -12.02 13.87 12.57
C PRO A 308 -13.15 14.56 11.80
N ASP A 309 -14.40 14.24 12.14
CA ASP A 309 -15.61 14.74 11.49
C ASP A 309 -15.79 14.29 10.02
N THR A 310 -14.95 13.36 9.55
CA THR A 310 -15.06 12.72 8.23
C THR A 310 -14.77 11.23 8.33
N ASN A 311 -15.04 10.48 7.26
CA ASN A 311 -14.54 9.12 7.07
C ASN A 311 -13.23 9.07 6.27
N TRP A 312 -12.61 10.20 5.93
CA TRP A 312 -11.37 10.25 5.15
C TRP A 312 -10.17 9.88 6.01
N ILE A 313 -9.08 9.46 5.37
CA ILE A 313 -7.92 8.87 6.03
C ILE A 313 -6.75 9.82 5.90
N ALA A 314 -6.07 10.06 7.01
CA ALA A 314 -4.74 10.62 7.08
C ALA A 314 -3.76 9.45 7.21
N TYR A 315 -3.02 9.16 6.15
CA TYR A 315 -2.09 8.03 6.09
C TYR A 315 -0.65 8.53 5.94
N VAL A 316 0.23 8.15 6.87
CA VAL A 316 1.65 8.55 6.88
C VAL A 316 2.43 7.76 5.85
N GLY A 317 3.34 8.44 5.14
CA GLY A 317 4.14 7.85 4.07
C GLY A 317 5.11 6.76 4.50
N ASP A 318 5.78 6.16 3.51
CA ASP A 318 6.79 5.12 3.69
C ASP A 318 8.16 5.68 4.12
N GLY A 319 8.92 4.86 4.86
CA GLY A 319 10.20 5.20 5.48
C GLY A 319 10.05 5.40 6.99
N LEU A 320 10.84 4.66 7.79
CA LEU A 320 10.73 4.55 9.26
C LEU A 320 11.55 5.57 10.05
N SER A 321 12.65 6.07 9.46
CA SER A 321 13.55 7.06 10.09
C SER A 321 14.08 8.04 9.04
N GLY A 322 14.41 9.26 9.50
CA GLY A 322 14.85 10.35 8.63
C GLY A 322 13.76 10.91 7.72
N ASP A 323 14.10 11.99 7.01
CA ASP A 323 13.16 12.64 6.11
C ASP A 323 12.73 11.72 4.96
N GLN A 324 11.42 11.57 4.79
CA GLN A 324 10.83 10.75 3.74
C GLN A 324 11.08 11.35 2.36
N LYS A 325 11.19 10.46 1.37
CA LYS A 325 11.41 10.80 -0.04
C LYS A 325 10.39 10.08 -0.91
N LEU A 326 10.20 10.58 -2.13
CA LEU A 326 9.41 9.92 -3.18
C LEU A 326 10.20 8.73 -3.75
N THR A 327 10.44 7.72 -2.92
CA THR A 327 11.03 6.43 -3.27
C THR A 327 10.13 5.32 -2.73
N ASP A 328 10.32 4.10 -3.23
CA ASP A 328 9.63 2.90 -2.76
C ASP A 328 8.10 3.09 -2.69
N GLY A 329 7.48 2.92 -1.51
CA GLY A 329 6.04 3.07 -1.34
C GLY A 329 5.51 4.46 -1.69
N ASN A 330 6.22 5.52 -1.33
CA ASN A 330 5.79 6.90 -1.60
C ASN A 330 5.80 7.23 -3.09
N GLU A 331 6.71 6.63 -3.86
CA GLU A 331 6.72 6.76 -5.30
C GLU A 331 5.45 6.11 -5.90
N LEU A 332 5.09 4.91 -5.45
CA LEU A 332 3.86 4.23 -5.89
C LEU A 332 2.59 5.03 -5.55
N MET A 333 2.55 5.65 -4.38
CA MET A 333 1.43 6.53 -3.98
C MET A 333 1.35 7.75 -4.88
N ALA A 334 2.47 8.40 -5.19
CA ALA A 334 2.50 9.54 -6.12
C ALA A 334 1.97 9.16 -7.51
N GLU A 335 2.33 7.98 -8.01
CA GLU A 335 1.79 7.47 -9.28
C GLU A 335 0.28 7.25 -9.24
N HIS A 336 -0.25 6.73 -8.13
CA HIS A 336 -1.69 6.53 -7.97
C HIS A 336 -2.44 7.86 -7.87
N GLN A 337 -1.85 8.87 -7.22
CA GLN A 337 -2.37 10.23 -7.19
C GLN A 337 -2.47 10.81 -8.61
N THR A 338 -1.36 10.81 -9.36
CA THR A 338 -1.34 11.34 -10.74
C THR A 338 -2.32 10.61 -11.66
N ALA A 339 -2.47 9.29 -11.50
CA ALA A 339 -3.41 8.50 -12.31
C ALA A 339 -4.87 8.55 -11.80
N GLY A 340 -5.16 9.18 -10.66
CA GLY A 340 -6.47 9.12 -10.01
C GLY A 340 -6.93 7.68 -9.76
N ARG A 341 -5.99 6.79 -9.43
CA ARG A 341 -6.20 5.35 -9.34
C ARG A 341 -6.43 4.91 -7.89
N PRO A 342 -7.47 4.11 -7.61
CA PRO A 342 -7.73 3.64 -6.27
C PRO A 342 -6.74 2.54 -5.86
N LEU A 343 -6.57 2.40 -4.56
CA LEU A 343 -5.72 1.42 -3.89
C LEU A 343 -6.51 0.73 -2.76
N ARG A 344 -6.02 -0.40 -2.28
CA ARG A 344 -6.63 -1.08 -1.13
C ARG A 344 -6.15 -0.47 0.18
N TYR A 345 -7.07 -0.08 1.06
CA TYR A 345 -6.75 0.32 2.42
C TYR A 345 -7.06 -0.83 3.38
N TRP A 346 -6.02 -1.32 4.03
CA TRP A 346 -6.10 -2.30 5.10
C TRP A 346 -5.97 -1.61 6.44
N HIS A 347 -6.84 -1.95 7.38
CA HIS A 347 -6.82 -1.40 8.73
C HIS A 347 -6.83 -2.51 9.76
N LYS A 348 -6.06 -2.33 10.82
CA LYS A 348 -6.15 -3.16 12.03
C LYS A 348 -6.41 -2.25 13.23
N PRO A 349 -7.62 -2.33 13.81
CA PRO A 349 -7.92 -1.56 15.01
C PRO A 349 -7.12 -2.09 16.21
N PHE A 350 -6.98 -1.26 17.24
CA PHE A 350 -6.30 -1.66 18.48
C PHE A 350 -6.89 -2.97 19.06
N GLN A 351 -6.03 -3.97 19.28
CA GLN A 351 -6.40 -5.33 19.72
C GLN A 351 -7.33 -6.11 18.75
N GLY A 352 -7.51 -5.63 17.52
CA GLY A 352 -8.27 -6.29 16.47
C GLY A 352 -7.44 -7.07 15.45
N GLN A 353 -8.10 -7.42 14.35
CA GLN A 353 -7.55 -8.11 13.19
C GLN A 353 -7.41 -7.15 12.01
N PHE A 354 -6.51 -7.44 11.07
CA PHE A 354 -6.48 -6.70 9.80
C PHE A 354 -7.75 -7.01 9.00
N GLY A 355 -8.40 -5.98 8.48
CA GLY A 355 -9.47 -6.10 7.49
C GLY A 355 -9.11 -5.36 6.22
N PHE A 356 -9.46 -5.92 5.06
CA PHE A 356 -9.53 -5.11 3.84
C PHE A 356 -10.77 -4.22 3.95
N GLU A 357 -10.60 -3.03 4.50
CA GLU A 357 -11.72 -2.20 4.96
C GLU A 357 -12.39 -1.45 3.81
N THR A 358 -11.59 -0.84 2.93
CA THR A 358 -12.13 -0.01 1.84
C THR A 358 -11.15 0.09 0.68
N TRP A 359 -11.68 0.30 -0.52
CA TRP A 359 -10.91 0.98 -1.55
C TRP A 359 -10.77 2.45 -1.18
N ALA A 360 -9.66 3.07 -1.55
CA ALA A 360 -9.45 4.49 -1.34
C ALA A 360 -8.69 5.12 -2.50
N VAL A 361 -8.92 6.40 -2.76
CA VAL A 361 -8.18 7.19 -3.75
C VAL A 361 -7.46 8.33 -3.06
N ILE A 362 -6.26 8.67 -3.54
CA ILE A 362 -5.48 9.80 -3.01
C ILE A 362 -6.09 11.09 -3.57
N VAL A 363 -6.47 12.00 -2.67
CA VAL A 363 -7.12 13.28 -3.02
C VAL A 363 -6.27 14.49 -2.65
N GLN A 364 -5.23 14.29 -1.83
CA GLN A 364 -4.26 15.32 -1.50
C GLN A 364 -2.99 14.70 -0.93
N ARG A 365 -1.85 15.36 -1.12
CA ARG A 365 -0.58 14.99 -0.48
C ARG A 365 0.02 16.18 0.25
N ARG A 366 0.43 15.98 1.50
CA ARG A 366 1.03 17.02 2.35
C ARG A 366 2.37 16.55 2.92
N LEU A 367 3.17 17.48 3.41
CA LEU A 367 4.38 17.22 4.21
C LEU A 367 4.18 17.74 5.63
N ARG A 368 4.52 16.93 6.62
CA ARG A 368 4.34 17.21 8.06
C ARG A 368 5.61 16.86 8.83
N TRP A 369 5.74 17.42 10.03
CA TRP A 369 6.67 16.95 11.04
C TRP A 369 6.08 15.73 11.75
N GLY A 370 6.87 14.68 11.85
CA GLY A 370 6.60 13.50 12.65
C GLY A 370 7.83 13.06 13.43
N VAL A 371 7.73 11.90 14.08
CA VAL A 371 8.81 11.30 14.87
C VAL A 371 9.12 9.93 14.29
N GLY A 372 10.39 9.71 13.91
CA GLY A 372 10.84 8.43 13.39
C GLY A 372 10.92 7.33 14.47
N GLU A 373 11.17 6.10 14.03
CA GLU A 373 11.44 4.97 14.92
C GLU A 373 12.67 5.23 15.81
N ASP A 374 13.62 6.02 15.30
CA ASP A 374 14.82 6.53 15.99
C ASP A 374 14.53 7.63 17.03
N LYS A 375 13.25 7.98 17.22
CA LYS A 375 12.78 9.03 18.14
C LYS A 375 13.25 10.43 17.76
N LEU A 376 13.73 10.62 16.54
CA LEU A 376 14.13 11.93 16.04
C LEU A 376 13.01 12.58 15.23
N PRO A 377 12.89 13.92 15.28
CA PRO A 377 12.04 14.65 14.35
C PRO A 377 12.42 14.40 12.90
N ARG A 378 11.40 14.34 12.04
CA ARG A 378 11.59 14.14 10.60
C ARG A 378 10.44 14.74 9.80
N ARG A 379 10.68 14.98 8.52
CA ARG A 379 9.64 15.30 7.55
C ARG A 379 9.04 14.01 7.00
N GLU A 380 7.72 13.91 7.04
CA GLU A 380 6.98 12.76 6.53
C GLU A 380 5.80 13.20 5.67
N PHE A 381 5.47 12.37 4.68
CA PHE A 381 4.30 12.58 3.85
C PHE A 381 3.04 12.25 4.64
N LEU A 382 2.01 13.06 4.41
CA LEU A 382 0.64 12.80 4.81
C LEU A 382 -0.20 12.63 3.54
N TRP A 383 -0.56 11.40 3.24
CA TRP A 383 -1.45 11.04 2.14
C TRP A 383 -2.89 11.13 2.64
N VAL A 384 -3.67 12.04 2.05
CA VAL A 384 -5.10 12.16 2.33
C VAL A 384 -5.84 11.21 1.38
N LEU A 385 -6.49 10.20 1.95
CA LEU A 385 -7.21 9.18 1.18
C LEU A 385 -8.72 9.33 1.39
N ALA A 386 -9.47 9.37 0.30
CA ALA A 386 -10.92 9.33 0.32
C ALA A 386 -11.40 7.89 0.06
N PRO A 387 -12.19 7.28 0.96
CA PRO A 387 -12.79 5.97 0.73
C PRO A 387 -13.72 5.98 -0.47
N VAL A 388 -13.69 4.90 -1.26
CA VAL A 388 -14.59 4.67 -2.39
C VAL A 388 -15.16 3.24 -2.33
N PRO A 389 -16.40 3.00 -2.79
CA PRO A 389 -17.02 1.68 -2.67
C PRO A 389 -16.31 0.60 -3.50
N SER A 390 -15.84 0.98 -4.68
CA SER A 390 -15.15 0.07 -5.60
C SER A 390 -14.15 0.84 -6.47
N PRO A 391 -13.31 0.12 -7.22
CA PRO A 391 -12.47 0.75 -8.23
C PRO A 391 -13.22 1.42 -9.38
N GLU A 392 -14.50 1.10 -9.60
CA GLU A 392 -15.32 1.70 -10.65
C GLU A 392 -15.59 3.17 -10.35
N ARG A 393 -15.09 4.06 -11.22
CA ARG A 393 -15.14 5.52 -10.98
C ARG A 393 -16.57 6.05 -10.94
N GLU A 394 -17.49 5.43 -11.67
CA GLU A 394 -18.91 5.78 -11.67
C GLU A 394 -19.59 5.57 -10.31
N THR A 395 -19.00 4.73 -9.43
CA THR A 395 -19.53 4.47 -8.09
C THR A 395 -19.07 5.48 -7.04
N TRP A 396 -18.24 6.45 -7.41
CA TRP A 396 -17.58 7.33 -6.45
C TRP A 396 -18.50 8.47 -6.00
N PRO A 397 -18.53 8.79 -4.69
CA PRO A 397 -19.31 9.92 -4.19
C PRO A 397 -18.86 11.26 -4.81
N ALA A 398 -19.79 12.20 -4.96
CA ALA A 398 -19.53 13.50 -5.57
C ALA A 398 -18.42 14.28 -4.85
N GLU A 399 -18.38 14.21 -3.52
CA GLU A 399 -17.36 14.85 -2.70
C GLU A 399 -15.94 14.33 -2.96
N VAL A 400 -15.81 13.08 -3.42
CA VAL A 400 -14.52 12.49 -3.81
C VAL A 400 -14.11 13.02 -5.18
N LEU A 401 -15.03 13.04 -6.14
CA LEU A 401 -14.79 13.55 -7.49
C LEU A 401 -14.43 15.04 -7.45
N GLU A 402 -15.15 15.86 -6.68
CA GLU A 402 -14.86 17.28 -6.50
C GLU A 402 -13.46 17.53 -5.92
N ALA A 403 -13.00 16.66 -5.01
CA ALA A 403 -11.67 16.79 -4.43
C ALA A 403 -10.57 16.35 -5.38
N LEU A 404 -10.80 15.31 -6.19
CA LEU A 404 -9.87 14.92 -7.26
C LEU A 404 -9.75 16.00 -8.33
N ASP A 405 -10.86 16.64 -8.70
CA ASP A 405 -10.86 17.74 -9.67
C ASP A 405 -10.13 18.98 -9.14
N ALA A 406 -10.10 19.16 -7.81
CA ALA A 406 -9.39 20.24 -7.13
C ALA A 406 -7.91 19.91 -6.83
N ASP A 407 -7.52 18.63 -6.84
CA ASP A 407 -6.14 18.22 -6.56
C ASP A 407 -5.22 18.62 -7.71
N THR A 408 -4.22 19.45 -7.41
CA THR A 408 -3.19 19.84 -8.37
C THR A 408 -2.07 18.80 -8.48
N GLY A 409 -2.06 17.79 -7.60
CA GLY A 409 -0.97 16.82 -7.46
C GLY A 409 0.28 17.39 -6.76
N GLU A 410 0.27 18.68 -6.42
CA GLU A 410 1.39 19.34 -5.76
C GLU A 410 1.49 18.96 -4.28
N LEU A 411 2.70 19.08 -3.72
CA LEU A 411 2.95 18.82 -2.31
C LEU A 411 2.58 20.06 -1.48
N HIS A 412 1.62 19.90 -0.56
CA HIS A 412 1.35 20.94 0.44
C HIS A 412 2.35 20.82 1.61
N ASP A 413 3.37 21.67 1.62
CA ASP A 413 4.39 21.64 2.69
C ASP A 413 3.95 22.45 3.92
N ASP A 414 3.47 21.75 4.95
CA ASP A 414 3.04 22.38 6.21
C ASP A 414 4.21 22.54 7.19
N THR A 415 5.41 22.02 6.87
CA THR A 415 6.56 22.03 7.79
C THR A 415 7.16 23.43 8.01
N GLY A 416 6.81 24.39 7.17
CA GLY A 416 7.15 25.80 7.33
C GLY A 416 6.27 26.57 8.33
N ASP A 417 5.13 26.00 8.73
CA ASP A 417 4.15 26.68 9.60
C ASP A 417 4.36 26.41 11.09
N TYR A 418 5.13 25.37 11.43
CA TYR A 418 5.44 24.97 12.81
C TYR A 418 6.76 24.20 12.85
N ARG A 419 7.30 24.03 14.05
CA ARG A 419 8.56 23.31 14.32
C ARG A 419 8.28 22.02 15.09
N PRO A 420 9.17 21.03 15.05
CA PRO A 420 9.05 19.83 15.89
C PRO A 420 8.91 20.14 17.38
N SER A 421 9.69 21.11 17.88
CA SER A 421 9.64 21.57 19.27
C SER A 421 8.34 22.26 19.65
N ASP A 422 7.48 22.62 18.69
CA ASP A 422 6.19 23.24 18.98
C ASP A 422 5.15 22.21 19.47
N LEU A 423 5.35 20.92 19.15
CA LEU A 423 4.49 19.81 19.58
C LEU A 423 5.00 19.08 20.83
N ASP A 424 6.29 19.25 21.15
CA ASP A 424 6.94 18.66 22.30
C ASP A 424 7.00 19.67 23.47
N LEU A 425 6.52 19.25 24.64
CA LEU A 425 6.54 20.05 25.87
C LEU A 425 7.88 19.94 26.61
N GLU A 426 8.66 18.89 26.34
CA GLU A 426 9.95 18.64 27.00
C GLU A 426 11.16 19.07 26.14
N ALA A 427 10.92 19.47 24.89
CA ALA A 427 11.99 19.93 24.00
C ALA A 427 12.77 21.11 24.63
N PRO A 428 14.13 21.10 24.56
CA PRO A 428 14.95 22.18 25.09
C PRO A 428 14.49 23.53 24.55
N THR A 429 14.31 24.51 25.45
CA THR A 429 13.91 25.86 25.06
C THR A 429 14.90 26.40 24.04
N THR A 430 14.44 26.70 22.82
CA THR A 430 15.26 27.24 21.73
C THR A 430 15.65 28.70 21.98
N GLY A 431 15.70 29.14 23.24
CA GLY A 431 15.76 30.54 23.66
C GLY A 431 14.47 31.34 23.42
N GLU A 432 13.49 30.79 22.69
CA GLU A 432 12.17 31.40 22.45
C GLU A 432 11.25 31.12 23.65
N SER A 433 10.53 32.14 24.13
CA SER A 433 9.53 31.96 25.18
C SER A 433 8.29 31.22 24.64
N ASP A 434 7.55 30.50 25.50
CA ASP A 434 6.27 29.89 25.10
C ASP A 434 5.30 30.91 24.50
N GLN A 435 5.37 32.16 24.97
CA GLN A 435 4.50 33.24 24.53
C GLN A 435 4.83 33.70 23.11
N ASP A 436 6.12 33.84 22.79
CA ASP A 436 6.56 34.19 21.43
C ASP A 436 6.30 33.04 20.45
N ALA A 437 6.56 31.80 20.87
CA ALA A 437 6.22 30.61 20.10
C ALA A 437 4.70 30.55 19.82
N TYR A 438 3.87 30.84 20.83
CA TYR A 438 2.42 30.93 20.67
C TYR A 438 2.02 32.01 19.66
N ARG A 439 2.55 33.23 19.76
CA ARG A 439 2.23 34.33 18.84
C ARG A 439 2.56 33.96 17.39
N ARG A 440 3.73 33.38 17.14
CA ARG A 440 4.16 32.88 15.82
C ARG A 440 3.19 31.83 15.27
N LEU A 441 2.83 30.83 16.08
CA LEU A 441 1.92 29.75 15.69
C LEU A 441 0.50 30.25 15.45
N ALA A 442 0.00 31.15 16.30
CA ALA A 442 -1.32 31.76 16.16
C ALA A 442 -1.43 32.63 14.90
N GLN A 443 -0.40 33.42 14.59
CA GLN A 443 -0.35 34.22 13.36
C GLN A 443 -0.41 33.32 12.12
N LYS A 444 0.33 32.21 12.12
CA LYS A 444 0.29 31.22 11.02
C LYS A 444 -1.07 30.57 10.87
N ALA A 445 -1.68 30.14 11.98
CA ALA A 445 -3.02 29.57 11.98
C ALA A 445 -4.07 30.55 11.42
N GLU A 446 -4.01 31.84 11.77
CA GLU A 446 -4.93 32.85 11.23
C GLU A 446 -4.75 33.05 9.74
N ALA A 447 -3.51 33.21 9.27
CA ALA A 447 -3.22 33.36 7.84
C ALA A 447 -3.72 32.14 7.03
N ASN A 448 -3.53 30.93 7.56
CA ASN A 448 -4.03 29.70 6.95
C ASN A 448 -5.56 29.64 6.97
N ALA A 449 -6.21 30.03 8.06
CA ALA A 449 -7.67 30.08 8.16
C ALA A 449 -8.29 31.13 7.23
N GLU A 450 -7.68 32.30 7.07
CA GLU A 450 -8.09 33.31 6.09
C GLU A 450 -7.96 32.81 4.66
N ARG A 451 -6.84 32.17 4.32
CA ARG A 451 -6.65 31.54 3.00
C ARG A 451 -7.74 30.50 2.72
N ARG A 452 -8.07 29.64 3.69
CA ARG A 452 -9.14 28.64 3.58
C ARG A 452 -10.52 29.29 3.43
N ARG A 453 -10.81 30.37 4.18
CA ARG A 453 -12.08 31.14 4.05
C ARG A 453 -12.24 31.79 2.68
N GLY A 454 -11.14 32.18 2.03
CA GLY A 454 -11.14 32.75 0.69
C GLY A 454 -11.39 31.74 -0.45
N MET A 455 -11.39 30.43 -0.17
CA MET A 455 -11.62 29.40 -1.17
C MET A 455 -13.09 29.38 -1.61
N LYS A 456 -13.33 29.51 -2.93
CA LYS A 456 -14.69 29.50 -3.51
C LYS A 456 -15.38 28.13 -3.39
N LYS A 457 -14.61 27.05 -3.52
CA LYS A 457 -15.09 25.65 -3.47
C LYS A 457 -14.14 24.80 -2.62
N PRO A 458 -14.23 24.87 -1.29
CA PRO A 458 -13.37 24.09 -0.41
C PRO A 458 -13.78 22.60 -0.39
N THR A 459 -12.81 21.72 -0.61
CA THR A 459 -12.98 20.26 -0.52
C THR A 459 -13.21 19.81 0.92
N LEU A 460 -13.55 18.53 1.14
CA LEU A 460 -13.59 17.96 2.49
C LEU A 460 -12.20 17.99 3.14
N ALA A 461 -11.12 17.75 2.39
CA ALA A 461 -9.76 17.86 2.89
C ALA A 461 -9.47 19.29 3.40
N ASP A 462 -9.82 20.32 2.62
CA ASP A 462 -9.60 21.72 3.01
C ASP A 462 -10.37 22.13 4.28
N LYS A 463 -11.54 21.53 4.50
CA LYS A 463 -12.41 21.81 5.65
C LYS A 463 -11.95 21.10 6.92
N TYR A 464 -11.50 19.84 6.82
CA TYR A 464 -11.36 18.96 7.97
C TYR A 464 -9.92 18.54 8.29
N VAL A 465 -8.97 18.69 7.36
CA VAL A 465 -7.55 18.49 7.67
C VAL A 465 -7.08 19.60 8.61
N ARG A 466 -6.88 19.24 9.88
CA ARG A 466 -6.53 20.16 10.95
C ARG A 466 -5.13 20.78 10.74
N ASP A 467 -5.04 22.08 11.00
CA ASP A 467 -3.82 22.87 10.95
C ASP A 467 -2.92 22.55 12.17
N PRO A 468 -1.69 22.06 11.93
CA PRO A 468 -0.79 21.69 13.01
C PRO A 468 -0.31 22.91 13.80
N SER A 469 -0.22 24.10 13.19
CA SER A 469 0.19 25.33 13.89
C SER A 469 -0.84 25.75 14.94
N ALA A 470 -2.13 25.66 14.62
CA ALA A 470 -3.21 25.97 15.54
C ALA A 470 -3.23 25.02 16.75
N ARG A 471 -3.07 23.71 16.50
CA ARG A 471 -2.95 22.71 17.57
C ARG A 471 -1.73 22.95 18.45
N ALA A 472 -0.57 23.21 17.84
CA ALA A 472 0.67 23.44 18.56
C ALA A 472 0.62 24.70 19.44
N ALA A 473 -0.03 25.77 18.96
CA ALA A 473 -0.30 26.95 19.78
C ALA A 473 -1.07 26.59 21.06
N VAL A 474 -2.12 25.77 20.97
CA VAL A 474 -2.87 25.35 22.17
C VAL A 474 -2.00 24.50 23.11
N ILE A 475 -1.14 23.63 22.57
CA ILE A 475 -0.20 22.85 23.40
C ILE A 475 0.74 23.77 24.20
N LYS A 476 1.31 24.79 23.55
CA LYS A 476 2.15 25.80 24.23
C LYS A 476 1.37 26.62 25.25
N ARG A 477 0.12 26.98 24.95
CA ARG A 477 -0.76 27.73 25.85
C ARG A 477 -1.14 26.92 27.09
N CYS A 478 -1.49 25.65 26.93
CA CYS A 478 -2.07 24.85 28.01
C CYS A 478 -1.02 24.27 28.98
N ARG A 479 0.25 24.13 28.54
CA ARG A 479 1.36 23.63 29.36
C ARG A 479 1.02 22.32 30.11
N GLY A 480 0.37 21.39 29.41
CA GLY A 480 -0.03 20.11 29.97
C GLY A 480 -1.18 20.16 30.99
N ARG A 481 -1.97 21.24 31.04
CA ARG A 481 -3.13 21.39 31.94
C ARG A 481 -4.45 21.54 31.18
N CYS A 482 -5.52 21.07 31.81
CA CYS A 482 -6.89 21.31 31.33
C CYS A 482 -7.23 22.80 31.43
N GLU A 483 -7.74 23.37 30.35
CA GLU A 483 -8.10 24.80 30.27
C GLU A 483 -9.56 25.07 30.65
N SER A 484 -10.34 24.03 30.97
CA SER A 484 -11.69 24.23 31.52
C SER A 484 -11.61 24.83 32.92
N PRO A 485 -12.23 26.00 33.19
CA PRO A 485 -12.19 26.63 34.51
C PRO A 485 -13.03 25.87 35.54
N GLU A 486 -13.93 24.99 35.10
CA GLU A 486 -14.77 24.13 35.95
C GLU A 486 -14.22 22.69 36.01
N CYS A 487 -12.92 22.50 35.71
CA CYS A 487 -12.29 21.19 35.80
C CYS A 487 -12.29 20.70 37.25
N ALA A 488 -12.92 19.54 37.50
CA ALA A 488 -12.95 18.90 38.81
C ALA A 488 -11.58 18.34 39.27
N GLY A 489 -10.57 18.38 38.38
CA GLY A 489 -9.26 17.78 38.57
C GLY A 489 -8.91 16.81 37.44
N HIS A 490 -7.63 16.71 37.12
CA HIS A 490 -7.11 15.75 36.15
C HIS A 490 -5.70 15.29 36.57
N PRO A 491 -5.27 14.09 36.16
CA PRO A 491 -3.94 13.60 36.49
C PRO A 491 -2.84 14.39 35.78
N THR A 492 -1.66 14.45 36.39
CA THR A 492 -0.42 14.93 35.76
C THR A 492 0.42 13.79 35.19
N GLU A 493 -0.06 12.55 35.30
CA GLU A 493 0.55 11.38 34.68
C GLU A 493 0.57 11.53 33.15
N LEU A 494 1.65 11.09 32.53
CA LEU A 494 1.83 11.11 31.09
C LEU A 494 1.46 9.75 30.49
N THR A 495 1.09 9.75 29.22
CA THR A 495 0.93 8.53 28.44
C THR A 495 2.26 7.78 28.28
N THR A 496 2.24 6.53 27.82
CA THR A 496 3.46 5.77 27.48
C THR A 496 4.31 6.43 26.39
N ALA A 497 3.76 7.38 25.65
CA ALA A 497 4.46 8.19 24.66
C ALA A 497 4.99 9.52 25.24
N GLY A 498 4.90 9.75 26.55
CA GLY A 498 5.34 10.98 27.21
C GLY A 498 4.43 12.19 27.00
N LEU A 499 3.23 12.00 26.43
CA LEU A 499 2.29 13.10 26.20
C LEU A 499 1.31 13.28 27.38
N PRO A 500 0.90 14.51 27.72
CA PRO A 500 -0.16 14.75 28.71
C PRO A 500 -1.47 14.06 28.32
N ILE A 501 -2.23 13.60 29.31
CA ILE A 501 -3.58 13.04 29.10
C ILE A 501 -4.59 14.18 28.86
N LEU A 502 -4.46 14.81 27.69
CA LEU A 502 -5.28 15.92 27.22
C LEU A 502 -5.60 15.77 25.74
N GLN A 503 -6.71 16.37 25.33
CA GLN A 503 -7.13 16.46 23.93
C GLN A 503 -7.33 17.95 23.58
N VAL A 504 -6.67 18.41 22.53
CA VAL A 504 -6.94 19.72 21.93
C VAL A 504 -8.15 19.57 21.00
N ASP A 505 -9.19 20.34 21.26
CA ASP A 505 -10.46 20.24 20.55
C ASP A 505 -11.09 21.60 20.28
N HIS A 506 -11.88 21.72 19.20
CA HIS A 506 -12.51 22.98 18.80
C HIS A 506 -13.77 23.24 19.62
N VAL A 507 -13.91 24.40 20.25
CA VAL A 507 -15.11 24.75 21.01
C VAL A 507 -16.34 24.83 20.10
N LYS A 508 -16.21 25.52 18.96
CA LYS A 508 -17.15 25.43 17.84
C LYS A 508 -16.57 24.48 16.80
N ASP A 509 -17.24 23.34 16.61
CA ASP A 509 -16.83 22.27 15.70
C ASP A 509 -16.59 22.78 14.27
N LEU A 510 -15.60 22.23 13.57
CA LEU A 510 -15.34 22.54 12.15
C LEU A 510 -16.56 22.23 11.27
N ALA A 511 -17.24 21.12 11.54
CA ALA A 511 -18.48 20.72 10.87
C ALA A 511 -19.61 21.77 10.98
N LYS A 512 -19.57 22.62 12.02
CA LYS A 512 -20.51 23.73 12.23
C LYS A 512 -19.93 25.09 11.80
N GLN A 513 -18.95 25.07 10.90
CA GLN A 513 -18.26 26.27 10.40
C GLN A 513 -17.52 27.03 11.53
N GLY A 514 -16.93 26.29 12.48
CA GLY A 514 -15.92 26.85 13.37
C GLY A 514 -14.59 27.05 12.64
N PRO A 515 -13.82 28.11 12.94
CA PRO A 515 -12.50 28.29 12.34
C PRO A 515 -11.44 27.42 13.03
N ASP A 516 -10.43 27.00 12.26
CA ASP A 516 -9.33 26.15 12.72
C ASP A 516 -8.18 26.98 13.31
N VAL A 517 -8.44 27.66 14.42
CA VAL A 517 -7.57 28.69 15.02
C VAL A 517 -7.52 28.57 16.55
N PRO A 518 -6.42 29.00 17.21
CA PRO A 518 -6.22 28.77 18.65
C PRO A 518 -7.31 29.35 19.57
N TRP A 519 -7.90 30.50 19.21
CA TRP A 519 -8.98 31.11 20.02
C TRP A 519 -10.31 30.35 19.93
N ASN A 520 -10.48 29.47 18.95
CA ASN A 520 -11.60 28.55 18.84
C ASN A 520 -11.26 27.14 19.37
N MET A 521 -10.06 26.93 19.90
CA MET A 521 -9.62 25.64 20.42
C MET A 521 -9.34 25.69 21.91
N ILE A 522 -9.47 24.54 22.57
CA ILE A 522 -9.29 24.40 24.01
C ILE A 522 -8.66 23.03 24.33
N ALA A 523 -7.73 22.97 25.29
CA ALA A 523 -7.20 21.72 25.81
C ALA A 523 -8.05 21.17 26.97
N LEU A 524 -8.54 19.96 26.85
CA LEU A 524 -9.43 19.33 27.84
C LEU A 524 -8.89 17.97 28.29
N CYS A 525 -9.04 17.66 29.57
CA CYS A 525 -8.87 16.30 30.07
C CYS A 525 -10.03 15.40 29.59
N PRO A 526 -9.91 14.06 29.66
CA PRO A 526 -10.96 13.14 29.22
C PRO A 526 -12.33 13.44 29.83
N ASN A 527 -12.37 13.81 31.12
CA ASN A 527 -13.62 14.15 31.82
C ASN A 527 -14.26 15.43 31.27
N CYS A 528 -13.50 16.52 31.12
CA CYS A 528 -14.05 17.77 30.58
C CYS A 528 -14.42 17.65 29.10
N HIS A 529 -13.69 16.83 28.34
CA HIS A 529 -14.04 16.51 26.95
C HIS A 529 -15.36 15.72 26.87
N ALA A 530 -15.57 14.73 27.74
CA ALA A 530 -16.85 14.03 27.89
C ALA A 530 -18.01 14.99 28.23
N LEU A 531 -17.81 15.90 29.18
CA LEU A 531 -18.80 16.90 29.55
C LEU A 531 -19.16 17.82 28.37
N LYS A 532 -18.18 18.21 27.56
CA LYS A 532 -18.39 19.06 26.37
C LYS A 532 -19.14 18.33 25.25
N THR A 533 -18.90 17.03 25.09
CA THR A 533 -19.44 16.24 23.96
C THR A 533 -20.85 15.72 24.25
N TYR A 534 -21.06 15.09 25.40
CA TYR A 534 -22.31 14.41 25.75
C TYR A 534 -22.81 14.65 27.18
N GLY A 535 -22.20 15.59 27.93
CA GLY A 535 -22.70 15.98 29.24
C GLY A 535 -24.08 16.67 29.17
N GLU A 536 -24.87 16.54 30.23
CA GLU A 536 -26.19 17.19 30.37
C GLU A 536 -26.11 18.71 30.15
N ASN A 537 -25.07 19.35 30.68
CA ASN A 537 -24.85 20.79 30.61
C ASN A 537 -23.94 21.25 29.45
N LYS A 538 -23.77 20.42 28.39
CA LYS A 538 -22.80 20.66 27.31
C LYS A 538 -22.92 22.04 26.65
N GLU A 539 -24.12 22.57 26.45
CA GLU A 539 -24.31 23.87 25.80
C GLU A 539 -23.87 25.04 26.68
N ARG A 540 -24.11 24.94 28.00
CA ARG A 540 -23.56 25.91 28.98
C ARG A 540 -22.03 25.83 28.98
N LEU A 541 -21.48 24.61 29.04
CA LEU A 541 -20.04 24.41 29.05
C LEU A 541 -19.39 24.92 27.76
N ARG A 542 -19.95 24.66 26.58
CA ARG A 542 -19.44 25.19 25.29
C ARG A 542 -19.34 26.71 25.28
N ARG A 543 -20.34 27.43 25.80
CA ARG A 543 -20.29 28.90 25.92
C ARG A 543 -19.18 29.36 26.86
N LEU A 544 -19.02 28.69 28.00
CA LEU A 544 -17.95 28.98 28.96
C LEU A 544 -16.56 28.72 28.35
N LEU A 545 -16.38 27.59 27.66
CA LEU A 545 -15.13 27.24 27.00
C LEU A 545 -14.81 28.22 25.86
N ALA A 546 -15.81 28.73 25.14
CA ALA A 546 -15.60 29.70 24.06
C ALA A 546 -15.07 31.03 24.62
N ALA A 547 -15.70 31.55 25.68
CA ALA A 547 -15.22 32.75 26.36
C ALA A 547 -13.82 32.55 26.95
N THR A 548 -13.56 31.36 27.52
CA THR A 548 -12.26 31.03 28.11
C THR A 548 -11.17 30.93 27.05
N ALA A 549 -11.40 30.22 25.94
CA ALA A 549 -10.45 30.08 24.85
C ALA A 549 -10.06 31.45 24.26
N ARG A 550 -11.04 32.36 24.10
CA ARG A 550 -10.80 33.71 23.63
C ARG A 550 -9.95 34.53 24.61
N ARG A 551 -10.33 34.53 25.89
CA ARG A 551 -9.57 35.23 26.95
C ARG A 551 -8.14 34.70 27.08
N LEU A 552 -7.95 33.39 27.05
CA LEU A 552 -6.62 32.77 27.12
C LEU A 552 -5.78 33.09 25.88
N HIS A 553 -6.41 33.21 24.71
CA HIS A 553 -5.72 33.63 23.50
C HIS A 553 -5.25 35.08 23.59
N GLU A 554 -6.10 36.01 24.00
CA GLU A 554 -5.77 37.43 24.15
C GLU A 554 -4.65 37.65 25.17
N ALA A 555 -4.70 36.96 26.31
CA ALA A 555 -3.66 37.03 27.34
C ALA A 555 -2.28 36.52 26.89
N MET A 556 -2.20 35.71 25.82
CA MET A 556 -0.92 35.30 25.23
C MET A 556 -0.41 36.30 24.20
N LEU A 557 -1.25 37.18 23.68
CA LEU A 557 -0.86 38.23 22.74
C LEU A 557 -0.28 39.45 23.46
N ASP A 558 -0.91 39.85 24.57
CA ASP A 558 -0.45 40.92 25.49
C ASP A 558 0.96 40.64 26.03
#